data_AF-A0AA38YE57-F1
#
_entry.id   AF-A0AA38YE57-F1
#
_cell.length_a   1.000
_cell.length_b   1.000
_cell.length_c   1.000
_cell.angle_alpha   90.00
_cell.angle_beta   90.00
_cell.angle_gamma   90.00
#
_symmetry.space_group_name_H-M   'P 1'
#
loop_
_entity.id
_entity.type
_entity.pdbx_description
1 polymer ?
#
loop_
_entity_poly.entity_id
_entity_poly.type
_entity_poly.pdbx_seq_one_letter_code
_entity_poly.pdbx_strand_id
1 'polypeptide(L)'
;MNEVAPATGATGRFLGFFSVLIYAAFTYAGIEMVAAAAGEAENPRRNVPKAVRRSIWRILAFYVLGSFCIGCIVASNDPHLLRAQAEGAPGAARSPWVIGITNSGIKTLPSIINACILTSAVSSANAFLYTGSRYMYALAQNRQAPRVLLTCTKKYEELPYQAPYDRAILTIGHRGVPIYCVLITALIGTLTYMTVSVAGNTVFLWFANLTTVAAMLTWISLCYAFIRFRKAQAVQGVSLDDPACRAYRPRFQPYIAWTTLTYFAVLVVFNGFETFMKGNWNVNDFLVHYIGIPIFAFFILFWKFVKKTKIHKLEEVDLWSGKAEVDAMEGAWEEPVAKNWLQKMWFFIV
;
A
#
# COMPACT_ATOMS: atom_id res chain seq x y z
N MET A 1 21.23 -15.96 11.93
CA MET A 1 19.96 -15.40 12.41
C MET A 1 20.17 -15.05 13.87
N ASN A 2 20.11 -13.75 14.19
CA ASN A 2 20.24 -13.29 15.55
C ASN A 2 19.00 -13.72 16.34
N GLU A 3 19.20 -14.21 17.56
CA GLU A 3 18.14 -14.71 18.42
C GLU A 3 17.35 -13.53 19.00
N VAL A 4 16.02 -13.63 19.03
CA VAL A 4 15.19 -12.64 19.74
C VAL A 4 15.22 -13.01 21.22
N ALA A 5 16.05 -12.28 21.98
CA ALA A 5 16.11 -12.44 23.43
C ALA A 5 14.70 -12.21 24.04
N PRO A 6 14.27 -13.01 25.04
CA PRO A 6 15.05 -13.98 25.82
C PRO A 6 15.08 -15.42 25.26
N ALA A 7 14.48 -15.69 24.10
CA ALA A 7 14.44 -17.04 23.54
C ALA A 7 15.74 -17.37 22.82
N THR A 8 16.42 -18.44 23.24
CA THR A 8 17.67 -18.92 22.62
C THR A 8 17.43 -20.20 21.79
N GLY A 9 18.35 -20.53 20.89
CA GLY A 9 18.28 -21.75 20.08
C GLY A 9 17.24 -21.72 18.95
N ALA A 10 16.59 -22.86 18.68
CA ALA A 10 15.63 -22.98 17.58
C ALA A 10 14.43 -22.02 17.71
N THR A 11 13.95 -21.82 18.94
CA THR A 11 12.84 -20.92 19.25
C THR A 11 13.23 -19.46 18.99
N GLY A 12 14.42 -19.02 19.41
CA GLY A 12 14.93 -17.67 19.14
C GLY A 12 15.08 -17.37 17.65
N ARG A 13 15.53 -18.36 16.86
CA ARG A 13 15.65 -18.24 15.40
C ARG A 13 14.30 -18.18 14.70
N PHE A 14 13.33 -18.99 15.14
CA PHE A 14 11.96 -18.94 14.62
C PHE A 14 11.29 -17.59 14.91
N LEU A 15 11.44 -17.08 16.13
CA LEU A 15 10.90 -15.78 16.53
C LEU A 15 11.57 -14.63 15.75
N GLY A 16 12.88 -14.72 15.51
CA GLY A 16 13.59 -13.78 14.63
C GLY A 16 13.06 -13.82 13.19
N PHE A 17 12.85 -15.02 12.64
CA PHE A 17 12.22 -15.17 11.32
C PHE A 17 10.82 -14.56 11.27
N PHE A 18 10.00 -14.79 12.32
CA PHE A 18 8.65 -14.24 12.40
C PHE A 18 8.64 -12.71 12.50
N SER A 19 9.54 -12.11 13.29
CA SER A 19 9.70 -10.65 13.38
C SER A 19 10.02 -10.03 12.00
N VAL A 20 10.86 -10.69 11.19
CA VAL A 20 11.16 -10.25 9.82
C VAL A 20 9.93 -10.28 8.91
N LEU A 21 8.98 -11.21 9.08
CA LEU A 21 7.74 -11.23 8.30
C LEU A 21 6.87 -10.00 8.54
N ILE A 22 6.86 -9.47 9.77
CA ILE A 22 6.12 -8.26 10.12
C ILE A 22 6.73 -7.03 9.42
N TYR A 23 8.05 -6.87 9.48
CA TYR A 23 8.75 -5.81 8.75
C TYR A 23 8.64 -5.98 7.22
N ALA A 24 8.65 -7.21 6.73
CA ALA A 24 8.40 -7.46 5.31
C ALA A 24 7.01 -6.97 4.90
N ALA A 25 5.97 -7.22 5.70
CA ALA A 25 4.62 -6.75 5.39
C ALA A 25 4.55 -5.22 5.24
N PHE A 26 5.29 -4.45 6.06
CA PHE A 26 5.44 -3.00 5.89
C PHE A 26 5.99 -2.64 4.50
N THR A 27 7.07 -3.30 4.06
CA THR A 27 7.74 -3.00 2.78
C THR A 27 6.92 -3.32 1.53
N TYR A 28 5.88 -4.16 1.67
CA TYR A 28 4.94 -4.52 0.60
C TYR A 28 3.63 -3.71 0.65
N ALA A 29 3.43 -2.85 1.66
CA ALA A 29 2.27 -1.99 1.76
C ALA A 29 2.23 -0.97 0.60
N GLY A 30 1.04 -0.60 0.14
CA GLY A 30 0.84 0.41 -0.90
C GLY A 30 0.60 -0.14 -2.31
N ILE A 31 0.68 -1.46 -2.54
CA ILE A 31 0.32 -2.05 -3.84
C ILE A 31 -1.17 -1.83 -4.20
N GLU A 32 -2.02 -1.64 -3.19
CA GLU A 32 -3.43 -1.26 -3.35
C GLU A 32 -3.63 0.13 -3.99
N MET A 33 -2.61 0.99 -4.01
CA MET A 33 -2.66 2.30 -4.68
C MET A 33 -2.98 2.17 -6.17
N VAL A 34 -2.60 1.05 -6.82
CA VAL A 34 -2.94 0.80 -8.23
C VAL A 34 -4.46 0.75 -8.43
N ALA A 35 -5.21 0.25 -7.44
CA ALA A 35 -6.67 0.26 -7.47
C ALA A 35 -7.24 1.67 -7.25
N ALA A 36 -6.62 2.49 -6.40
CA ALA A 36 -7.01 3.89 -6.21
C ALA A 36 -6.81 4.73 -7.48
N ALA A 37 -5.78 4.42 -8.27
CA ALA A 37 -5.52 5.06 -9.56
C ALA A 37 -6.38 4.50 -10.72
N ALA A 38 -7.11 3.40 -10.52
CA ALA A 38 -7.89 2.77 -11.59
C ALA A 38 -8.98 3.69 -12.17
N GLY A 39 -9.57 4.57 -11.36
CA GLY A 39 -10.57 5.54 -11.82
C GLY A 39 -10.01 6.68 -12.66
N GLU A 40 -8.69 6.90 -12.61
CA GLU A 40 -7.98 7.94 -13.37
C GLU A 40 -7.13 7.32 -14.51
N ALA A 41 -7.12 5.99 -14.63
CA ALA A 41 -6.32 5.27 -15.61
C ALA A 41 -7.05 5.12 -16.96
N GLU A 42 -6.31 5.33 -18.05
CA GLU A 42 -6.79 4.98 -19.39
C GLU A 42 -7.00 3.46 -19.50
N ASN A 43 -8.13 3.04 -20.07
CA ASN A 43 -8.52 1.62 -20.23
C ASN A 43 -8.17 0.74 -19.00
N PRO A 44 -8.86 0.92 -17.86
CA PRO A 44 -8.46 0.30 -16.59
C PRO A 44 -8.56 -1.23 -16.60
N ARG A 45 -9.51 -1.82 -17.35
CA ARG A 45 -9.66 -3.28 -17.47
C ARG A 45 -8.43 -3.94 -18.09
N ARG A 46 -7.77 -3.27 -19.02
CA ARG A 46 -6.53 -3.77 -19.63
C ARG A 46 -5.29 -3.38 -18.83
N ASN A 47 -5.22 -2.11 -18.41
CA ASN A 47 -4.00 -1.54 -17.87
C ASN A 47 -3.78 -1.85 -16.39
N VAL A 48 -4.83 -1.92 -15.57
CA VAL A 48 -4.70 -2.27 -14.14
C VAL A 48 -4.16 -3.70 -13.95
N PRO A 49 -4.71 -4.75 -14.59
CA PRO A 49 -4.17 -6.09 -14.43
C PRO A 49 -2.72 -6.24 -14.94
N LYS A 50 -2.38 -5.55 -16.03
CA LYS A 50 -1.00 -5.51 -16.55
C LYS A 50 -0.06 -4.86 -15.53
N ALA A 51 -0.42 -3.70 -15.00
CA ALA A 51 0.36 -2.96 -14.02
C ALA A 51 0.58 -3.79 -12.74
N VAL A 52 -0.47 -4.46 -12.23
CA VAL A 52 -0.37 -5.34 -11.05
C VAL A 52 0.59 -6.50 -11.31
N ARG A 53 0.45 -7.21 -12.43
CA ARG A 53 1.31 -8.37 -12.75
C ARG A 53 2.78 -7.96 -12.90
N ARG A 54 3.04 -6.82 -13.53
CA ARG A 54 4.40 -6.29 -13.70
C ARG A 54 5.01 -5.84 -12.38
N SER A 55 4.22 -5.18 -11.54
CA SER A 55 4.68 -4.70 -10.23
C SER A 55 5.14 -5.85 -9.34
N ILE A 56 4.43 -6.97 -9.34
CA ILE A 56 4.83 -8.17 -8.57
C ILE A 56 6.22 -8.67 -8.98
N TRP A 57 6.47 -8.85 -10.28
CA TRP A 57 7.77 -9.35 -10.76
C TRP A 57 8.91 -8.36 -10.49
N ARG A 58 8.64 -7.06 -10.64
CA ARG A 58 9.62 -6.02 -10.35
C ARG A 58 9.97 -5.97 -8.87
N ILE A 59 8.97 -5.95 -7.98
CA ILE A 59 9.20 -5.93 -6.53
C ILE A 59 9.96 -7.20 -6.11
N LEU A 60 9.54 -8.37 -6.58
CA LEU A 60 10.23 -9.63 -6.26
C LEU A 60 11.68 -9.60 -6.72
N ALA A 61 11.95 -9.17 -7.95
CA ALA A 61 13.31 -9.05 -8.46
C ALA A 61 14.16 -8.10 -7.61
N PHE A 62 13.71 -6.86 -7.38
CA PHE A 62 14.48 -5.87 -6.64
C PHE A 62 14.63 -6.22 -5.16
N TYR A 63 13.62 -6.81 -4.52
CA TYR A 63 13.67 -7.13 -3.09
C TYR A 63 14.50 -8.40 -2.84
N VAL A 64 14.30 -9.47 -3.63
CA VAL A 64 15.04 -10.72 -3.46
C VAL A 64 16.48 -10.57 -3.91
N LEU A 65 16.73 -10.05 -5.13
CA LEU A 65 18.10 -9.85 -5.62
C LEU A 65 18.82 -8.77 -4.80
N GLY A 66 18.13 -7.69 -4.44
CA GLY A 66 18.70 -6.65 -3.59
C GLY A 66 19.13 -7.20 -2.22
N SER A 67 18.25 -7.95 -1.56
CA SER A 67 18.58 -8.58 -0.27
C SER A 67 19.72 -9.60 -0.39
N PHE A 68 19.75 -10.37 -1.47
CA PHE A 68 20.83 -11.30 -1.77
C PHE A 68 22.18 -10.57 -1.96
N CYS A 69 22.22 -9.53 -2.79
CA CYS A 69 23.41 -8.72 -3.01
C CYS A 69 23.92 -8.08 -1.71
N ILE A 70 23.03 -7.52 -0.88
CA ILE A 70 23.42 -6.99 0.44
C ILE A 70 24.02 -8.09 1.31
N GLY A 71 23.41 -9.27 1.34
CA GLY A 71 23.89 -10.41 2.12
C GLY A 71 25.28 -10.90 1.70
N CYS A 72 25.67 -10.67 0.44
CA CYS A 72 27.03 -10.96 -0.05
C CYS A 72 28.05 -9.86 0.29
N ILE A 73 27.61 -8.60 0.44
CA ILE A 73 28.50 -7.44 0.61
C ILE A 73 28.72 -7.12 2.09
N VAL A 74 27.71 -7.34 2.94
CA VAL A 74 27.76 -7.02 4.38
C VAL A 74 27.58 -8.29 5.20
N ALA A 75 28.55 -8.58 6.06
CA ALA A 75 28.47 -9.70 6.97
C ALA A 75 27.37 -9.47 8.02
N SER A 76 26.60 -10.52 8.33
CA SER A 76 25.48 -10.43 9.30
C SER A 76 25.91 -10.05 10.73
N ASN A 77 27.20 -10.17 11.03
CA ASN A 77 27.83 -9.84 12.31
C ASN A 77 28.65 -8.54 12.25
N ASP A 78 28.48 -7.71 11.23
CA ASP A 78 29.20 -6.44 11.11
C ASP A 78 28.90 -5.54 12.34
N PRO A 79 29.92 -5.06 13.07
CA PRO A 79 29.73 -4.19 14.24
C PRO A 79 28.96 -2.91 13.93
N HIS A 80 29.07 -2.37 12.71
CA HIS A 80 28.33 -1.19 12.28
C HIS A 80 26.84 -1.51 12.11
N LEU A 81 26.49 -2.72 11.65
CA LEU A 81 25.10 -3.18 11.56
C LEU A 81 24.49 -3.43 12.94
N LEU A 82 25.25 -4.04 13.85
CA LEU A 82 24.78 -4.35 15.20
C LEU A 82 24.68 -3.10 16.08
N ARG A 83 25.67 -2.19 16.02
CA ARG A 83 25.56 -0.85 16.64
C ARG A 83 24.43 -0.04 16.02
N ALA A 84 24.18 -0.22 14.71
CA ALA A 84 23.04 0.42 14.07
C ALA A 84 21.72 0.05 14.76
N GLN A 85 21.55 -1.24 15.01
CA GLN A 85 20.38 -1.78 15.68
C GLN A 85 20.30 -1.41 17.17
N ALA A 86 21.43 -1.45 17.89
CA ALA A 86 21.47 -1.23 19.34
C ALA A 86 21.35 0.25 19.77
N GLU A 87 21.95 1.18 19.02
CA GLU A 87 22.08 2.58 19.46
C GLU A 87 20.94 3.48 18.96
N GLY A 88 20.04 3.00 18.11
CA GLY A 88 18.89 3.78 17.64
C GLY A 88 19.22 5.10 16.91
N ALA A 89 20.48 5.31 16.51
CA ALA A 89 20.93 6.57 15.92
C ALA A 89 20.20 6.95 14.61
N PRO A 90 19.97 8.25 14.36
CA PRO A 90 19.19 8.70 13.22
C PRO A 90 19.92 8.51 11.86
N GLY A 91 19.18 8.12 10.82
CA GLY A 91 19.54 8.43 9.42
C GLY A 91 19.77 7.26 8.45
N ALA A 92 19.68 7.59 7.15
CA ALA A 92 19.98 6.73 6.00
C ALA A 92 21.45 6.23 5.94
N ALA A 93 22.33 6.83 6.73
CA ALA A 93 23.77 6.54 6.80
C ALA A 93 24.10 5.12 7.32
N ARG A 94 23.13 4.40 7.91
CA ARG A 94 23.30 3.02 8.42
C ARG A 94 22.61 1.97 7.55
N SER A 95 22.15 2.35 6.35
CA SER A 95 21.63 1.40 5.37
C SER A 95 22.71 0.36 5.04
N PRO A 96 22.39 -0.94 4.99
CA PRO A 96 23.36 -1.97 4.59
C PRO A 96 24.05 -1.66 3.26
N TRP A 97 23.35 -0.98 2.35
CA TRP A 97 23.94 -0.48 1.11
C TRP A 97 25.06 0.56 1.35
N VAL A 98 24.84 1.50 2.27
CA VAL A 98 25.83 2.53 2.62
C VAL A 98 27.00 1.91 3.39
N ILE A 99 26.73 0.96 4.29
CA ILE A 99 27.77 0.23 5.04
C ILE A 99 28.66 -0.56 4.07
N GLY A 100 28.08 -1.33 3.16
CA GLY A 100 28.83 -2.12 2.17
C GLY A 100 29.74 -1.26 1.29
N ILE A 101 29.31 -0.05 0.94
CA ILE A 101 30.07 0.90 0.12
C ILE A 101 31.16 1.61 0.93
N THR A 102 30.89 1.89 2.20
CA THR A 102 31.90 2.44 3.11
C THR A 102 33.00 1.42 3.35
N ASN A 103 32.62 0.15 3.56
CA ASN A 103 33.53 -0.98 3.71
C ASN A 103 34.36 -1.22 2.44
N SER A 104 33.83 -0.92 1.25
CA SER A 104 34.57 -1.01 -0.02
C SER A 104 35.47 0.20 -0.32
N GLY A 105 35.48 1.21 0.56
CA GLY A 105 36.39 2.37 0.47
C GLY A 105 35.99 3.45 -0.55
N ILE A 106 34.78 3.38 -1.12
CA ILE A 106 34.33 4.35 -2.13
C ILE A 106 33.75 5.59 -1.44
N LYS A 107 34.46 6.72 -1.51
CA LYS A 107 34.14 7.93 -0.72
C LYS A 107 32.89 8.69 -1.17
N THR A 108 32.60 8.75 -2.46
CA THR A 108 31.51 9.61 -3.01
C THR A 108 30.16 8.90 -3.09
N LEU A 109 30.19 7.57 -3.24
CA LEU A 109 29.00 6.76 -3.50
C LEU A 109 27.98 6.74 -2.32
N PRO A 110 28.38 6.79 -1.03
CA PRO A 110 27.44 6.92 0.08
C PRO A 110 26.51 8.13 -0.03
N SER A 111 27.04 9.29 -0.42
CA SER A 111 26.25 10.52 -0.56
C SER A 111 25.26 10.44 -1.72
N ILE A 112 25.64 9.80 -2.83
CA ILE A 112 24.74 9.55 -3.97
C ILE A 112 23.59 8.65 -3.54
N ILE A 113 23.88 7.56 -2.83
CA ILE A 113 22.84 6.65 -2.34
C ILE A 113 21.92 7.33 -1.34
N ASN A 114 22.44 8.13 -0.42
CA ASN A 114 21.62 8.91 0.49
C ASN A 114 20.69 9.86 -0.27
N ALA A 115 21.18 10.54 -1.32
CA ALA A 115 20.34 11.38 -2.18
C ALA A 115 19.25 10.59 -2.92
N CYS A 116 19.56 9.37 -3.39
CA CYS A 116 18.58 8.47 -3.99
C CYS A 116 17.52 8.00 -2.97
N ILE A 117 17.92 7.66 -1.74
CA ILE A 117 17.02 7.26 -0.66
C ILE A 117 16.08 8.42 -0.31
N LEU A 118 16.59 9.65 -0.20
CA LEU A 118 15.77 10.83 0.09
C LEU A 118 14.78 11.12 -1.04
N THR A 119 15.22 11.08 -2.30
CA THR A 119 14.33 11.24 -3.46
C THR A 119 13.23 10.17 -3.47
N SER A 120 13.58 8.92 -3.16
CA SER A 120 12.63 7.81 -3.04
C SER A 120 11.62 8.06 -1.91
N ALA A 121 12.08 8.52 -0.74
CA ALA A 121 11.21 8.84 0.39
C ALA A 121 10.20 9.95 0.06
N VAL A 122 10.64 11.01 -0.62
CA VAL A 122 9.77 12.10 -1.08
C VAL A 122 8.74 11.61 -2.10
N SER A 123 9.14 10.74 -3.03
CA SER A 123 8.22 10.11 -3.99
C SER A 123 7.13 9.30 -3.30
N SER A 124 7.51 8.45 -2.34
CA SER A 124 6.56 7.68 -1.52
C SER A 124 5.63 8.57 -0.72
N ALA A 125 6.13 9.65 -0.11
CA ALA A 125 5.31 10.61 0.63
C ALA A 125 4.26 11.27 -0.28
N ASN A 126 4.64 11.68 -1.49
CA ASN A 126 3.70 12.21 -2.47
C ASN A 126 2.63 11.18 -2.90
N ALA A 127 3.03 9.92 -3.10
CA ALA A 127 2.14 8.83 -3.47
C ALA A 127 1.08 8.53 -2.38
N PHE A 128 1.48 8.55 -1.11
CA PHE A 128 0.56 8.37 0.02
C PHE A 128 -0.31 9.60 0.27
N LEU A 129 0.19 10.82 0.03
CA LEU A 129 -0.61 12.04 0.07
C LEU A 129 -1.71 12.02 -1.00
N TYR A 130 -1.35 11.61 -2.22
CA TYR A 130 -2.31 11.36 -3.30
C TYR A 130 -3.35 10.34 -2.86
N THR A 131 -2.93 9.14 -2.43
CA THR A 131 -3.83 8.03 -2.13
C THR A 131 -4.77 8.34 -0.97
N GLY A 132 -4.25 8.92 0.12
CA GLY A 132 -5.04 9.31 1.29
C GLY A 132 -6.15 10.31 0.95
N SER A 133 -5.84 11.28 0.07
CA SER A 133 -6.85 12.25 -0.38
C SER A 133 -7.99 11.60 -1.18
N ARG A 134 -7.68 10.59 -2.01
CA ARG A 134 -8.68 9.85 -2.82
C ARG A 134 -9.55 8.96 -1.95
N TYR A 135 -8.99 8.29 -0.95
CA TYR A 135 -9.77 7.48 -0.02
C TYR A 135 -10.76 8.33 0.76
N MET A 136 -10.35 9.48 1.30
CA MET A 136 -11.27 10.39 1.98
C MET A 136 -12.35 10.96 1.05
N TYR A 137 -11.99 11.30 -0.18
CA TYR A 137 -12.94 11.78 -1.17
C TYR A 137 -13.98 10.69 -1.53
N ALA A 138 -13.54 9.45 -1.74
CA ALA A 138 -14.42 8.30 -2.01
C ALA A 138 -15.37 8.01 -0.83
N LEU A 139 -14.88 8.12 0.42
CA LEU A 139 -15.73 8.02 1.61
C LEU A 139 -16.79 9.11 1.61
N ALA A 140 -16.45 10.35 1.26
CA ALA A 140 -17.41 11.45 1.18
C ALA A 140 -18.45 11.25 0.07
N GLN A 141 -18.06 10.69 -1.09
CA GLN A 141 -18.97 10.35 -2.19
C GLN A 141 -20.01 9.31 -1.77
N ASN A 142 -19.57 8.29 -1.02
CA ASN A 142 -20.43 7.26 -0.44
C ASN A 142 -21.24 7.74 0.79
N ARG A 143 -21.21 9.05 1.10
CA ARG A 143 -21.85 9.66 2.28
C ARG A 143 -21.34 9.08 3.60
N GLN A 144 -20.11 8.56 3.60
CA GLN A 144 -19.39 8.01 4.75
C GLN A 144 -18.52 9.03 5.49
N ALA A 145 -18.27 10.17 4.87
CA ALA A 145 -17.59 11.31 5.47
C ALA A 145 -18.35 12.63 5.19
N PRO A 146 -18.03 13.74 5.87
CA PRO A 146 -18.70 15.03 5.67
C PRO A 146 -18.64 15.50 4.21
N ARG A 147 -19.75 16.03 3.70
CA ARG A 147 -19.84 16.51 2.30
C ARG A 147 -18.86 17.63 1.95
N VAL A 148 -18.34 18.35 2.96
CA VAL A 148 -17.30 19.39 2.77
C VAL A 148 -16.06 18.80 2.06
N LEU A 149 -15.75 17.53 2.30
CA LEU A 149 -14.62 16.83 1.67
C LEU A 149 -14.79 16.60 0.16
N LEU A 150 -16.00 16.76 -0.38
CA LEU A 150 -16.24 16.72 -1.83
C LEU A 150 -15.85 18.01 -2.53
N THR A 151 -15.46 19.05 -1.79
CA THR A 151 -15.09 20.34 -2.39
C THR A 151 -13.76 20.20 -3.12
N CYS A 152 -13.81 20.29 -4.45
CA CYS A 152 -12.65 20.33 -5.33
C CYS A 152 -12.35 21.75 -5.79
N THR A 153 -11.09 22.00 -6.19
CA THR A 153 -10.70 23.23 -6.92
C THR A 153 -11.61 23.44 -8.15
N LYS A 154 -12.10 24.67 -8.37
CA LYS A 154 -13.02 25.00 -9.47
C LYS A 154 -12.48 24.56 -10.84
N LYS A 155 -13.37 23.98 -11.64
CA LYS A 155 -13.22 23.73 -13.09
C LYS A 155 -13.09 25.07 -13.83
N TYR A 156 -12.26 25.15 -14.87
CA TYR A 156 -12.37 26.24 -15.84
C TYR A 156 -13.64 26.02 -16.65
N GLU A 157 -14.25 27.13 -17.05
CA GLU A 157 -15.45 27.27 -17.87
C GLU A 157 -15.42 26.37 -19.11
N GLU A 158 -16.59 25.87 -19.51
CA GLU A 158 -16.78 24.94 -20.62
C GLU A 158 -16.11 25.46 -21.90
N LEU A 159 -15.17 24.70 -22.46
CA LEU A 159 -14.80 24.89 -23.86
C LEU A 159 -16.04 24.56 -24.71
N PRO A 160 -16.49 25.45 -25.60
CA PRO A 160 -17.63 25.18 -26.46
C PRO A 160 -17.37 23.92 -27.30
N TYR A 161 -18.40 23.09 -27.39
CA TYR A 161 -18.50 21.87 -28.18
C TYR A 161 -18.14 22.13 -29.66
N GLN A 162 -16.86 22.03 -30.04
CA GLN A 162 -16.32 21.80 -31.41
C GLN A 162 -14.79 22.04 -31.52
N ALA A 163 -13.99 21.74 -30.50
CA ALA A 163 -12.53 21.84 -30.64
C ALA A 163 -11.94 20.55 -31.25
N PRO A 164 -11.18 20.62 -32.36
CA PRO A 164 -10.56 19.46 -33.00
C PRO A 164 -9.59 18.74 -32.06
N TYR A 165 -9.65 17.40 -32.08
CA TYR A 165 -9.00 16.45 -31.16
C TYR A 165 -7.50 16.68 -30.91
N ASP A 166 -6.78 17.31 -31.83
CA ASP A 166 -5.31 17.44 -31.76
C ASP A 166 -4.79 18.54 -30.82
N ARG A 167 -5.64 19.46 -30.33
CA ARG A 167 -5.22 20.53 -29.39
C ARG A 167 -5.77 20.37 -27.96
N ALA A 168 -6.70 19.46 -27.74
CA ALA A 168 -7.29 19.23 -26.41
C ALA A 168 -6.32 18.53 -25.45
N ILE A 169 -5.35 17.76 -25.97
CA ILE A 169 -4.40 16.98 -25.18
C ILE A 169 -3.37 17.87 -24.45
N LEU A 170 -3.15 19.11 -24.92
CA LEU A 170 -2.15 20.00 -24.30
C LEU A 170 -2.73 21.00 -23.28
N THR A 171 -4.06 21.05 -23.14
CA THR A 171 -4.74 21.93 -22.18
C THR A 171 -5.34 21.11 -21.03
N ILE A 172 -4.61 20.09 -20.56
CA ILE A 172 -4.94 19.33 -19.35
C ILE A 172 -4.62 20.21 -18.14
N GLY A 173 -5.43 21.27 -17.96
CA GLY A 173 -5.38 22.10 -16.77
C GLY A 173 -5.82 21.28 -15.57
N HIS A 174 -4.84 20.86 -14.77
CA HIS A 174 -5.00 20.21 -13.47
C HIS A 174 -6.02 20.92 -12.57
N ARG A 175 -7.31 20.60 -12.65
CA ARG A 175 -8.36 21.21 -11.79
C ARG A 175 -9.47 20.23 -11.47
N GLY A 176 -9.27 19.55 -10.34
CA GLY A 176 -10.22 18.61 -9.72
C GLY A 176 -9.71 18.08 -8.37
N VAL A 177 -8.75 18.77 -7.74
CA VAL A 177 -8.07 18.27 -6.55
C VAL A 177 -8.95 18.52 -5.32
N PRO A 178 -9.24 17.50 -4.49
CA PRO A 178 -10.03 17.66 -3.27
C PRO A 178 -9.17 18.34 -2.19
N ILE A 179 -9.26 19.68 -2.11
CA ILE A 179 -8.33 20.51 -1.30
C ILE A 179 -8.39 20.10 0.17
N TYR A 180 -9.59 19.98 0.75
CA TYR A 180 -9.73 19.64 2.17
C TYR A 180 -9.19 18.24 2.49
N CYS A 181 -9.37 17.28 1.59
CA CYS A 181 -8.80 15.94 1.76
C CYS A 181 -7.27 16.00 1.75
N VAL A 182 -6.67 16.73 0.81
CA VAL A 182 -5.20 16.90 0.74
C VAL A 182 -4.68 17.60 1.99
N LEU A 183 -5.35 18.68 2.44
CA LEU A 183 -4.96 19.42 3.64
C LEU A 183 -5.02 18.54 4.89
N ILE A 184 -6.09 17.76 5.08
CA ILE A 184 -6.22 16.87 6.23
C ILE A 184 -5.11 15.81 6.23
N THR A 185 -4.83 15.17 5.08
CA THR A 185 -3.72 14.20 4.99
C THR A 185 -2.37 14.86 5.25
N ALA A 186 -2.13 16.06 4.73
CA ALA A 186 -0.90 16.81 4.95
C ALA A 186 -0.73 17.21 6.42
N LEU A 187 -1.81 17.63 7.09
CA LEU A 187 -1.80 18.00 8.51
C LEU A 187 -1.44 16.80 9.40
N ILE A 188 -1.92 15.60 9.10
CA ILE A 188 -1.49 14.39 9.84
C ILE A 188 0.02 14.15 9.69
N GLY A 189 0.59 14.49 8.53
CA GLY A 189 2.04 14.43 8.32
C GLY A 189 2.84 15.31 9.28
N THR A 190 2.27 16.38 9.84
CA THR A 190 2.95 17.24 10.82
C THR A 190 3.27 16.53 12.15
N LEU A 191 2.63 15.38 12.44
CA LEU A 191 2.99 14.54 13.59
C LEU A 191 4.44 14.03 13.51
N THR A 192 5.06 14.04 12.33
CA THR A 192 6.49 13.74 12.17
C THR A 192 7.42 14.74 12.89
N TYR A 193 6.95 15.93 13.26
CA TYR A 193 7.74 16.88 14.07
C TYR A 193 8.03 16.38 15.50
N MET A 194 7.40 15.30 15.96
CA MET A 194 7.78 14.62 17.21
C MET A 194 9.24 14.16 17.23
N THR A 195 9.86 14.02 16.05
CA THR A 195 11.30 13.75 15.87
C THR A 195 12.22 14.84 16.45
N VAL A 196 11.70 16.04 16.73
CA VAL A 196 12.46 17.12 17.39
C VAL A 196 12.66 16.81 18.88
N SER A 197 11.68 16.19 19.54
CA SER A 197 11.71 15.89 20.98
C SER A 197 12.16 14.45 21.29
N VAL A 198 11.97 13.52 20.36
CA VAL A 198 12.27 12.08 20.51
C VAL A 198 13.19 11.65 19.38
N ALA A 199 14.12 10.73 19.64
CA ALA A 199 15.02 10.20 18.62
C ALA A 199 14.24 9.77 17.35
N GLY A 200 14.68 10.26 16.19
CA GLY A 200 13.91 10.13 14.95
C GLY A 200 13.63 8.68 14.53
N ASN A 201 14.55 7.75 14.85
CA ASN A 201 14.37 6.33 14.60
C ASN A 201 13.20 5.73 15.40
N THR A 202 13.05 6.13 16.66
CA THR A 202 11.97 5.66 17.53
C THR A 202 10.61 6.09 16.99
N VAL A 203 10.48 7.36 16.61
CA VAL A 203 9.26 7.91 16.00
C VAL A 203 8.95 7.23 14.67
N PHE A 204 9.97 6.98 13.85
CA PHE A 204 9.82 6.24 12.60
C PHE A 204 9.29 4.83 12.83
N LEU A 205 9.85 4.08 13.78
CA LEU A 205 9.41 2.72 14.09
C LEU A 205 7.97 2.69 14.62
N TRP A 206 7.56 3.68 15.41
CA TRP A 206 6.16 3.81 15.84
C TRP A 206 5.21 3.98 14.64
N PHE A 207 5.51 4.90 13.72
CA PHE A 207 4.67 5.10 12.52
C PHE A 207 4.72 3.92 11.56
N ALA A 208 5.89 3.30 11.38
CA ALA A 208 6.03 2.12 10.54
C ALA A 208 5.17 0.97 11.07
N ASN A 209 5.17 0.75 12.39
CA ASN A 209 4.34 -0.28 13.01
C ASN A 209 2.83 0.03 12.87
N LEU A 210 2.40 1.26 13.19
CA LEU A 210 1.01 1.69 13.02
C LEU A 210 0.52 1.49 11.56
N THR A 211 1.36 1.87 10.60
CA THR A 211 1.07 1.71 9.16
C THR A 211 0.98 0.23 8.77
N THR A 212 1.84 -0.60 9.34
CA THR A 212 1.85 -2.05 9.11
C THR A 212 0.53 -2.69 9.56
N VAL A 213 0.09 -2.40 10.78
CA VAL A 213 -1.18 -2.92 11.31
C VAL A 213 -2.36 -2.43 10.48
N ALA A 214 -2.39 -1.14 10.11
CA ALA A 214 -3.42 -0.58 9.25
C ALA A 214 -3.47 -1.23 7.86
N ALA A 215 -2.32 -1.49 7.25
CA ALA A 215 -2.21 -2.18 5.96
C ALA A 215 -2.74 -3.62 6.06
N MET A 216 -2.33 -4.38 7.10
CA MET A 216 -2.82 -5.75 7.30
C MET A 216 -4.34 -5.80 7.50
N LEU A 217 -4.92 -4.89 8.30
CA LEU A 217 -6.37 -4.78 8.49
C LEU A 217 -7.11 -4.41 7.20
N THR A 218 -6.49 -3.56 6.37
CA THR A 218 -7.01 -3.20 5.05
C THR A 218 -7.05 -4.45 4.15
N TRP A 219 -5.97 -5.24 4.09
CA TRP A 219 -5.94 -6.49 3.32
C TRP A 219 -6.93 -7.55 3.81
N ILE A 220 -7.11 -7.70 5.12
CA ILE A 220 -8.16 -8.56 5.70
C ILE A 220 -9.54 -8.11 5.19
N SER A 221 -9.80 -6.80 5.17
CA SER A 221 -11.07 -6.23 4.70
C SER A 221 -11.29 -6.45 3.20
N LEU A 222 -10.25 -6.25 2.38
CA LEU A 222 -10.30 -6.53 0.94
C LEU A 222 -10.56 -8.01 0.67
N CYS A 223 -9.84 -8.92 1.34
CA CYS A 223 -10.03 -10.36 1.16
C CYS A 223 -11.44 -10.79 1.58
N TYR A 224 -11.96 -10.26 2.70
CA TYR A 224 -13.32 -10.53 3.14
C TYR A 224 -14.36 -10.03 2.13
N ALA A 225 -14.22 -8.80 1.64
CA ALA A 225 -15.11 -8.23 0.62
C ALA A 225 -15.07 -9.05 -0.68
N PHE A 226 -13.89 -9.46 -1.12
CA PHE A 226 -13.72 -10.29 -2.31
C PHE A 226 -14.34 -11.69 -2.17
N ILE A 227 -14.16 -12.35 -1.02
CA ILE A 227 -14.78 -13.66 -0.75
C ILE A 227 -16.31 -13.54 -0.77
N ARG A 228 -16.87 -12.49 -0.16
CA ARG A 228 -18.32 -12.21 -0.16
C ARG A 228 -18.83 -11.90 -1.57
N PHE A 229 -18.10 -11.11 -2.34
CA PHE A 229 -18.41 -10.83 -3.75
C PHE A 229 -18.48 -12.13 -4.56
N ARG A 230 -17.48 -13.01 -4.45
CA ARG A 230 -17.49 -14.32 -5.13
C ARG A 230 -18.66 -15.21 -4.72
N LYS A 231 -19.02 -15.22 -3.44
CA LYS A 231 -20.20 -15.96 -2.96
C LYS A 231 -21.50 -15.36 -3.50
N ALA A 232 -21.63 -14.04 -3.59
CA ALA A 232 -22.79 -13.37 -4.17
C ALA A 232 -22.96 -13.70 -5.66
N GLN A 233 -21.87 -13.69 -6.44
CA GLN A 233 -21.89 -14.11 -7.85
C GLN A 233 -22.43 -15.53 -8.01
N ALA A 234 -21.96 -16.46 -7.17
CA ALA A 234 -22.39 -17.86 -7.22
C ALA A 234 -23.88 -18.04 -6.87
N VAL A 235 -24.38 -17.30 -5.88
CA VAL A 235 -25.80 -17.37 -5.48
C VAL A 235 -26.73 -16.73 -6.50
N GLN A 236 -26.30 -15.64 -7.16
CA GLN A 236 -27.08 -14.94 -8.18
C GLN A 236 -26.95 -15.56 -9.59
N GLY A 237 -26.31 -16.72 -9.71
CA GLY A 237 -26.17 -17.43 -10.98
C GLY A 237 -25.30 -16.72 -12.03
N VAL A 238 -24.50 -15.72 -11.63
CA VAL A 238 -23.62 -15.00 -12.53
C VAL A 238 -22.42 -15.89 -12.85
N SER A 239 -22.43 -16.48 -14.04
CA SER A 239 -21.38 -17.40 -14.45
C SER A 239 -20.04 -16.67 -14.58
N LEU A 240 -18.97 -17.38 -14.23
CA LEU A 240 -17.60 -16.84 -14.33
C LEU A 240 -17.11 -16.68 -15.79
N ASP A 241 -17.89 -17.19 -16.74
CA ASP A 241 -17.62 -17.16 -18.18
C ASP A 241 -18.44 -16.09 -18.90
N ASP A 242 -19.34 -15.39 -18.18
CA ASP A 242 -20.05 -14.23 -18.70
C ASP A 242 -19.02 -13.16 -19.13
N PRO A 243 -19.06 -12.67 -20.38
CA PRO A 243 -18.26 -11.54 -20.85
C PRO A 243 -18.32 -10.35 -19.90
N ALA A 244 -19.47 -10.14 -19.27
CA ALA A 244 -19.71 -9.07 -18.30
C ALA A 244 -18.87 -9.24 -17.02
N CYS A 245 -18.39 -10.43 -16.68
CA CYS A 245 -17.52 -10.70 -15.51
C CYS A 245 -16.06 -10.98 -15.88
N ARG A 246 -15.71 -10.87 -17.17
CA ARG A 246 -14.43 -11.33 -17.74
C ARG A 246 -13.24 -10.40 -17.51
N ALA A 247 -13.42 -9.28 -16.81
CA ALA A 247 -12.36 -8.27 -16.68
C ALA A 247 -11.03 -8.82 -16.12
N TYR A 248 -11.06 -9.74 -15.13
CA TYR A 248 -9.82 -10.39 -14.65
C TYR A 248 -10.08 -11.68 -13.85
N ARG A 249 -9.39 -12.77 -14.21
CA ARG A 249 -9.47 -14.09 -13.54
C ARG A 249 -8.07 -14.55 -13.08
N PRO A 250 -7.71 -14.40 -11.79
CA PRO A 250 -6.46 -14.93 -11.27
C PRO A 250 -6.54 -16.46 -11.13
N ARG A 251 -5.45 -17.16 -11.45
CA ARG A 251 -5.34 -18.61 -11.26
C ARG A 251 -5.44 -18.94 -9.76
N PHE A 252 -6.19 -19.99 -9.40
CA PHE A 252 -6.40 -20.49 -8.02
C PHE A 252 -7.29 -19.66 -7.07
N GLN A 253 -8.08 -18.71 -7.59
CA GLN A 253 -9.17 -18.13 -6.79
C GLN A 253 -10.32 -19.15 -6.62
N PRO A 254 -11.01 -19.22 -5.47
CA PRO A 254 -10.93 -18.32 -4.30
C PRO A 254 -9.96 -18.76 -3.19
N TYR A 255 -9.22 -19.87 -3.35
CA TYR A 255 -8.37 -20.41 -2.28
C TYR A 255 -7.27 -19.43 -1.83
N ILE A 256 -6.66 -18.69 -2.78
CA ILE A 256 -5.66 -17.67 -2.46
C ILE A 256 -6.22 -16.56 -1.55
N ALA A 257 -7.49 -16.17 -1.74
CA ALA A 257 -8.10 -15.14 -0.89
C ALA A 257 -8.26 -15.60 0.56
N TRP A 258 -8.60 -16.88 0.77
CA TRP A 258 -8.69 -17.47 2.11
C TRP A 258 -7.33 -17.59 2.78
N THR A 259 -6.31 -18.09 2.06
CA THR A 259 -4.97 -18.22 2.63
C THR A 259 -4.38 -16.85 3.00
N THR A 260 -4.58 -15.85 2.15
CA THR A 260 -4.14 -14.46 2.39
C THR A 260 -4.84 -13.85 3.61
N LEU A 261 -6.16 -14.06 3.74
CA LEU A 261 -6.93 -13.60 4.89
C LEU A 261 -6.40 -14.20 6.19
N THR A 262 -6.23 -15.53 6.23
CA THR A 262 -5.71 -16.22 7.41
C THR A 262 -4.30 -15.76 7.75
N TYR A 263 -3.44 -15.60 6.74
CA TYR A 263 -2.06 -15.14 6.93
C TYR A 263 -2.00 -13.75 7.58
N PHE A 264 -2.70 -12.76 7.03
CA PHE A 264 -2.72 -11.42 7.63
C PHE A 264 -3.41 -11.38 8.99
N ALA A 265 -4.46 -12.19 9.20
CA ALA A 265 -5.11 -12.30 10.51
C ALA A 265 -4.14 -12.81 11.59
N VAL A 266 -3.33 -13.83 11.26
CA VAL A 266 -2.27 -14.33 12.15
C VAL A 266 -1.23 -13.23 12.40
N LEU A 267 -0.74 -12.55 11.35
CA LEU A 267 0.26 -11.49 11.53
C LEU A 267 -0.23 -10.31 12.37
N VAL A 268 -1.50 -9.93 12.28
CA VAL A 268 -2.08 -8.86 13.10
C VAL A 268 -2.10 -9.25 14.58
N VAL A 269 -2.50 -10.49 14.90
CA VAL A 269 -2.55 -10.98 16.29
C VAL A 269 -1.13 -11.04 16.89
N PHE A 270 -0.16 -11.53 16.13
CA PHE A 270 1.21 -11.71 16.58
C PHE A 270 2.12 -10.51 16.29
N ASN A 271 1.60 -9.36 15.84
CA ASN A 271 2.45 -8.21 15.45
C ASN A 271 3.37 -7.73 16.60
N GLY A 272 2.86 -7.72 17.83
CA GLY A 272 3.59 -7.28 19.01
C GLY A 272 4.03 -8.43 19.93
N PHE A 273 4.24 -9.63 19.41
CA PHE A 273 4.54 -10.82 20.23
C PHE A 273 5.76 -10.65 21.17
N GLU A 274 6.72 -9.81 20.78
CA GLU A 274 7.93 -9.49 21.57
C GLU A 274 7.58 -8.85 22.93
N THR A 275 6.50 -8.06 23.01
CA THR A 275 6.05 -7.42 24.26
C THR A 275 5.54 -8.41 25.30
N PHE A 276 5.11 -9.59 24.86
CA PHE A 276 4.63 -10.67 25.73
C PHE A 276 5.75 -11.63 26.16
N MET A 277 7.00 -11.41 25.71
CA MET A 277 8.12 -12.21 26.16
C MET A 277 8.54 -11.84 27.59
N LYS A 278 8.96 -12.85 28.36
CA LYS A 278 9.38 -12.69 29.77
C LYS A 278 10.48 -11.63 29.89
N GLY A 279 10.21 -10.56 30.63
CA GLY A 279 11.17 -9.48 30.90
C GLY A 279 11.11 -8.26 29.96
N ASN A 280 10.28 -8.29 28.91
CA ASN A 280 10.16 -7.23 27.90
C ASN A 280 8.81 -6.48 27.92
N TRP A 281 8.09 -6.51 29.05
CA TRP A 281 6.80 -5.82 29.15
C TRP A 281 6.99 -4.30 29.15
N ASN A 282 6.54 -3.65 28.09
CA ASN A 282 6.50 -2.19 27.94
C ASN A 282 5.12 -1.76 27.46
N VAL A 283 4.47 -0.90 28.25
CA VAL A 283 3.13 -0.39 27.94
C VAL A 283 3.12 0.42 26.65
N ASN A 284 4.17 1.19 26.38
CA ASN A 284 4.27 2.00 25.15
C ASN A 284 4.34 1.10 23.91
N ASP A 285 5.16 0.07 23.95
CA ASP A 285 5.32 -0.87 22.82
C ASP A 285 4.02 -1.66 22.62
N PHE A 286 3.39 -2.12 23.69
CA PHE A 286 2.08 -2.79 23.60
C PHE A 286 1.03 -1.89 22.94
N LEU A 287 0.95 -0.62 23.34
CA LEU A 287 0.03 0.33 22.72
C LEU A 287 0.36 0.55 21.26
N VAL A 288 1.62 0.81 20.91
CA VAL A 288 2.03 1.03 19.51
C VAL A 288 1.69 -0.18 18.62
N HIS A 289 1.94 -1.40 19.11
CA HIS A 289 1.69 -2.62 18.36
C HIS A 289 0.21 -2.98 18.19
N TYR A 290 -0.65 -2.60 19.14
CA TYR A 290 -2.03 -3.09 19.17
C TYR A 290 -3.11 -2.02 19.07
N ILE A 291 -2.81 -0.73 19.22
CA ILE A 291 -3.80 0.36 19.21
C ILE A 291 -4.57 0.47 17.88
N GLY A 292 -3.99 0.02 16.77
CA GLY A 292 -4.66 0.01 15.46
C GLY A 292 -5.92 -0.87 15.43
N ILE A 293 -5.93 -1.99 16.16
CA ILE A 293 -7.05 -2.95 16.19
C ILE A 293 -8.31 -2.33 16.85
N PRO A 294 -8.28 -1.80 18.08
CA PRO A 294 -9.45 -1.18 18.69
C PRO A 294 -9.87 0.09 17.95
N ILE A 295 -8.95 0.87 17.36
CA ILE A 295 -9.30 2.02 16.50
C ILE A 295 -10.12 1.54 15.30
N PHE A 296 -9.66 0.50 14.61
CA PHE A 296 -10.36 -0.06 13.46
C PHE A 296 -11.74 -0.63 13.84
N ALA A 297 -11.81 -1.40 14.93
CA ALA A 297 -13.06 -1.91 15.47
C ALA A 297 -14.01 -0.76 15.87
N PHE A 298 -13.50 0.29 16.51
CA PHE A 298 -14.26 1.48 16.87
C PHE A 298 -14.86 2.14 15.63
N PHE A 299 -14.11 2.37 14.55
CA PHE A 299 -14.66 2.96 13.33
C PHE A 299 -15.76 2.10 12.69
N ILE A 300 -15.60 0.78 12.67
CA ILE A 300 -16.64 -0.14 12.17
C ILE A 300 -17.89 -0.06 13.05
N LEU A 301 -17.73 -0.16 14.37
CA LEU A 301 -18.84 -0.15 15.32
C LEU A 301 -19.55 1.20 15.32
N PHE A 302 -18.79 2.30 15.37
CA PHE A 302 -19.30 3.67 15.27
C PHE A 302 -20.16 3.84 14.01
N TRP A 303 -19.65 3.42 12.85
CA TRP A 303 -20.40 3.50 11.60
C TRP A 303 -21.69 2.66 11.66
N LYS A 304 -21.59 1.43 12.18
CA LYS A 304 -22.72 0.51 12.28
C LYS A 304 -23.80 1.01 13.25
N PHE A 305 -23.42 1.65 14.35
CA PHE A 305 -24.35 2.22 15.32
C PHE A 305 -24.98 3.53 14.83
N VAL A 306 -24.19 4.46 14.29
CA VAL A 306 -24.69 5.77 13.84
C VAL A 306 -25.57 5.64 12.61
N LYS A 307 -25.18 4.79 11.65
CA LYS A 307 -25.90 4.63 10.37
C LYS A 307 -26.80 3.41 10.32
N LYS A 308 -26.83 2.60 11.38
CA LYS A 308 -27.66 1.39 11.49
C LYS A 308 -27.55 0.48 10.27
N THR A 309 -26.35 0.40 9.68
CA THR A 309 -26.10 -0.36 8.46
C THR A 309 -26.19 -1.85 8.73
N LYS A 310 -26.87 -2.58 7.83
CA LYS A 310 -26.98 -4.05 7.89
C LYS A 310 -26.02 -4.69 6.90
N ILE A 311 -25.53 -5.88 7.23
CA ILE A 311 -24.80 -6.70 6.26
C ILE A 311 -25.84 -7.24 5.28
N HIS A 312 -25.74 -6.86 4.00
CA HIS A 312 -26.65 -7.33 2.96
C HIS A 312 -26.61 -8.85 2.83
N LYS A 313 -27.76 -9.49 2.55
CA LYS A 313 -27.80 -10.91 2.19
C LYS A 313 -27.07 -11.10 0.86
N LEU A 314 -26.52 -12.29 0.62
CA LEU A 314 -25.74 -12.56 -0.59
C LEU A 314 -26.55 -12.37 -1.88
N GLU A 315 -27.85 -12.63 -1.81
CA GLU A 315 -28.83 -12.46 -2.91
C GLU A 315 -29.10 -10.98 -3.23
N GLU A 316 -28.96 -10.09 -2.25
CA GLU A 316 -29.29 -8.66 -2.36
C GLU A 316 -28.05 -7.80 -2.65
N VAL A 317 -26.87 -8.42 -2.79
CA VAL A 317 -25.63 -7.69 -3.12
C VAL A 317 -25.73 -7.17 -4.55
N ASP A 318 -25.59 -5.87 -4.72
CA ASP A 318 -25.57 -5.24 -6.03
C ASP A 318 -24.26 -5.56 -6.78
N LEU A 319 -24.39 -6.22 -7.93
CA LEU A 319 -23.28 -6.61 -8.82
C LEU A 319 -23.23 -5.77 -10.12
N TRP A 320 -24.21 -4.90 -10.36
CA TRP A 320 -24.46 -4.33 -11.69
C TRP A 320 -24.39 -2.81 -11.73
N SER A 321 -24.62 -2.09 -10.63
CA SER A 321 -24.55 -0.63 -10.62
C SER A 321 -23.20 -0.09 -11.09
N GLY A 322 -23.23 0.93 -11.95
CA GLY A 322 -22.04 1.55 -12.55
C GLY A 322 -21.32 0.72 -13.61
N LYS A 323 -21.71 -0.54 -13.82
CA LYS A 323 -21.07 -1.43 -14.80
C LYS A 323 -21.32 -0.99 -16.23
N ALA A 324 -22.55 -0.61 -16.57
CA ALA A 324 -22.93 -0.20 -17.92
C ALA A 324 -22.13 1.01 -18.40
N GLU A 325 -21.85 1.97 -17.52
CA GLU A 325 -21.01 3.13 -17.83
C GLU A 325 -19.56 2.71 -18.12
N VAL A 326 -19.01 1.79 -17.34
CA VAL A 326 -17.66 1.25 -17.54
C VAL A 326 -17.56 0.44 -18.83
N ASP A 327 -18.59 -0.37 -19.14
CA ASP A 327 -18.67 -1.14 -20.39
C ASP A 327 -18.77 -0.21 -21.61
N ALA A 328 -19.52 0.88 -21.51
CA ALA A 328 -19.63 1.87 -22.59
C ALA A 328 -18.31 2.62 -22.83
N MET A 329 -17.58 2.96 -21.77
CA MET A 329 -16.25 3.57 -21.90
C MET A 329 -15.25 2.63 -22.58
N GLU A 330 -15.36 1.31 -22.38
CA GLU A 330 -14.44 0.32 -22.97
C GLU A 330 -14.46 0.33 -24.50
N GLY A 331 -15.65 0.46 -25.11
CA GLY A 331 -15.80 0.49 -26.57
C GLY A 331 -15.19 1.72 -27.25
N ALA A 332 -14.84 2.75 -26.49
CA ALA A 332 -14.27 4.00 -27.00
C ALA A 332 -12.74 4.00 -27.08
N TRP A 333 -12.05 3.06 -26.42
CA TRP A 333 -10.58 3.04 -26.39
C TRP A 333 -10.00 2.20 -27.54
N GLU A 334 -9.32 2.85 -28.47
CA GLU A 334 -8.51 2.15 -29.48
C GLU A 334 -7.32 1.46 -28.81
N GLU A 335 -7.03 0.21 -29.20
CA GLU A 335 -5.84 -0.45 -28.67
C GLU A 335 -4.56 0.21 -29.23
N PRO A 336 -3.64 0.72 -28.40
CA PRO A 336 -2.37 1.25 -28.88
C PRO A 336 -1.57 0.16 -29.61
N VAL A 337 -1.43 0.31 -30.93
CA VAL A 337 -0.57 -0.51 -31.78
C VAL A 337 0.86 0.05 -31.69
N ALA A 338 1.81 -0.80 -31.29
CA ALA A 338 3.21 -0.41 -31.21
C ALA A 338 3.75 -0.10 -32.62
N LYS A 339 4.16 1.15 -32.85
CA LYS A 339 4.69 1.56 -34.17
C LYS A 339 6.14 1.11 -34.37
N ASN A 340 6.93 1.04 -33.29
CA ASN A 340 8.36 0.72 -33.32
C ASN A 340 8.78 -0.35 -32.28
N TRP A 341 9.96 -0.97 -32.47
CA TRP A 341 10.53 -1.94 -31.52
C TRP A 341 10.79 -1.35 -30.12
N LEU A 342 11.23 -0.09 -30.03
CA LEU A 342 11.39 0.63 -28.77
C LEU A 342 10.05 0.85 -28.07
N GLN A 343 8.98 1.15 -28.81
CA GLN A 343 7.64 1.24 -28.23
C GLN A 343 7.13 -0.14 -27.80
N LYS A 344 7.46 -1.20 -28.53
CA LYS A 344 7.11 -2.57 -28.14
C LYS A 344 7.81 -2.97 -26.84
N MET A 345 9.07 -2.58 -26.67
CA MET A 345 9.83 -2.78 -25.44
C MET A 345 9.33 -1.87 -24.31
N TRP A 346 9.02 -0.61 -24.60
CA TRP A 346 8.42 0.32 -23.64
C TRP A 346 7.06 -0.18 -23.16
N PHE A 347 6.16 -0.57 -24.05
CA PHE A 347 4.87 -1.19 -23.70
C PHE A 347 5.00 -2.56 -23.06
N PHE A 348 6.15 -3.21 -23.17
CA PHE A 348 6.44 -4.45 -22.45
C PHE A 348 6.87 -4.17 -21.01
N ILE A 349 7.70 -3.13 -20.80
CA ILE A 349 8.27 -2.71 -19.52
C ILE A 349 7.28 -1.90 -18.68
N VAL A 350 6.59 -0.93 -19.30
CA VAL A 350 5.60 0.01 -18.74
C VAL A 350 4.22 -0.49 -19.09
#